data_AF-A0AAT9FKS5-F1
#
_entry.id   AF-A0AAT9FKS5-F1
#
_cell.length_a   1.000
_cell.length_b   1.000
_cell.length_c   1.000
_cell.angle_alpha   90.00
_cell.angle_beta   90.00
_cell.angle_gamma   90.00
#
_symmetry.space_group_name_H-M   'P 1'
#
loop_
_entity.id
_entity.type
_entity.pdbx_description
1 polymer ?
#
loop_
_entity_poly.entity_id
_entity_poly.type
_entity_poly.pdbx_seq_one_letter_code
_entity_poly.pdbx_strand_id
1 'polypeptide(L)'
;MNRIKRATLSIITTTSLGIGAAQAAVVIWDNDSSNNSWQTATNWDPDGVPAFNDDITIGNGDAVTHTPASDLQINGGGSLTISGGSSWTQTTTHWTQIVDGTMTLDNGTFTRSSGGNLVLAFNANDNGVINATNSSINLGGELWFGHNLVSNTGNQVAQVTLNNSTIDANGTVGIWFWDTDATDTSMSINVIGAGSTIEARVGRRNTGGSDNTVTWETLWNEGILQYNGGNDGSFSDHFITSGTAGTVGYTLTSIPEPSSAALLGLAGLALVMRYRRYGD
;
A
#
# COMPACT_ATOMS: atom_id res chain seq x y z
N MET A 1 -80.16 -5.63 -28.91
CA MET A 1 -78.92 -6.41 -28.68
C MET A 1 -77.72 -5.47 -28.77
N ASN A 2 -77.22 -4.98 -27.64
CA ASN A 2 -76.08 -4.06 -27.60
C ASN A 2 -74.77 -4.84 -27.50
N ARG A 3 -73.91 -4.75 -28.52
CA ARG A 3 -72.57 -5.34 -28.52
C ARG A 3 -71.60 -4.42 -27.78
N ILE A 4 -71.12 -4.87 -26.62
CA ILE A 4 -70.07 -4.21 -25.85
C ILE A 4 -68.74 -4.40 -26.59
N LYS A 5 -68.15 -3.30 -27.08
CA LYS A 5 -66.81 -3.28 -27.69
C LYS A 5 -65.78 -3.34 -26.56
N ARG A 6 -64.93 -4.38 -26.54
CA ARG A 6 -63.82 -4.51 -25.61
C ARG A 6 -62.63 -3.71 -26.16
N ALA A 7 -62.22 -2.66 -25.44
CA ALA A 7 -61.00 -1.93 -25.72
C ALA A 7 -59.82 -2.70 -25.11
N THR A 8 -58.84 -3.06 -25.93
CA THR A 8 -57.60 -3.72 -25.48
C THR A 8 -56.68 -2.66 -24.87
N LEU A 9 -56.42 -2.79 -23.57
CA LEU A 9 -55.49 -1.94 -22.84
C LEU A 9 -54.07 -2.51 -22.99
N SER A 10 -53.23 -1.85 -23.79
CA SER A 10 -51.81 -2.17 -23.89
C SER A 10 -51.07 -1.57 -22.70
N ILE A 11 -50.55 -2.41 -21.81
CA ILE A 11 -49.66 -2.01 -20.72
C ILE A 11 -48.25 -1.94 -21.29
N ILE A 12 -47.68 -0.73 -21.40
CA ILE A 12 -46.28 -0.50 -21.73
C ILE A 12 -45.50 -0.56 -20.41
N THR A 13 -44.74 -1.64 -20.20
CA THR A 13 -43.84 -1.79 -19.06
C THR A 13 -42.53 -1.08 -19.39
N THR A 14 -42.34 0.13 -18.89
CA THR A 14 -41.06 0.85 -18.97
C THR A 14 -40.14 0.31 -17.89
N THR A 15 -39.25 -0.62 -18.26
CA THR A 15 -38.18 -1.07 -17.36
C THR A 15 -37.15 0.05 -17.28
N SER A 16 -37.14 0.80 -16.18
CA SER A 16 -36.09 1.76 -15.89
C SER A 16 -34.79 0.98 -15.63
N LEU A 17 -33.90 0.96 -16.62
CA LEU A 17 -32.50 0.55 -16.45
C LEU A 17 -31.86 1.60 -15.54
N GLY A 18 -31.91 1.36 -14.24
CA GLY A 18 -31.11 2.13 -13.29
C GLY A 18 -29.66 1.98 -13.70
N ILE A 19 -29.01 3.10 -14.03
CA ILE A 19 -27.55 3.16 -14.17
C ILE A 19 -27.00 2.99 -12.75
N GLY A 20 -26.95 1.75 -12.27
CA GLY A 20 -26.17 1.40 -11.10
C GLY A 20 -24.71 1.57 -11.48
N ALA A 21 -23.91 2.18 -10.61
CA ALA A 21 -22.46 2.09 -10.73
C ALA A 21 -22.11 0.60 -10.88
N ALA A 22 -21.41 0.24 -11.95
CA ALA A 22 -20.94 -1.12 -12.13
C ALA A 22 -20.05 -1.44 -10.93
N GLN A 23 -20.45 -2.43 -10.14
CA GLN A 23 -19.64 -2.92 -9.04
C GLN A 23 -18.34 -3.48 -9.62
N ALA A 24 -17.21 -3.25 -8.94
CA ALA A 24 -15.95 -3.93 -9.22
C ALA A 24 -16.20 -5.43 -9.37
N ALA A 25 -15.72 -6.05 -10.45
CA ALA A 25 -15.80 -7.50 -10.55
C ALA A 25 -14.77 -8.11 -9.60
N VAL A 26 -15.12 -9.21 -8.94
CA VAL A 26 -14.16 -9.99 -8.15
C VAL A 26 -13.44 -10.92 -9.12
N VAL A 27 -12.11 -10.84 -9.17
CA VAL A 27 -11.28 -11.66 -10.05
C VAL A 27 -10.22 -12.37 -9.21
N ILE A 28 -10.24 -13.70 -9.22
CA ILE A 28 -9.41 -14.53 -8.34
C ILE A 28 -8.40 -15.29 -9.18
N TRP A 29 -7.13 -15.22 -8.80
CA TRP A 29 -6.09 -16.03 -9.42
C TRP A 29 -6.29 -17.51 -9.08
N ASP A 30 -6.40 -18.36 -10.11
CA ASP A 30 -6.55 -19.81 -10.00
C ASP A 30 -5.42 -20.60 -10.68
N ASN A 31 -4.62 -19.94 -11.53
CA ASN A 31 -3.51 -20.52 -12.28
C ASN A 31 -3.88 -21.76 -13.14
N ASP A 32 -5.09 -21.84 -13.68
CA ASP A 32 -5.55 -23.03 -14.41
C ASP A 32 -4.71 -23.35 -15.66
N SER A 33 -4.02 -22.37 -16.26
CA SER A 33 -3.08 -22.61 -17.36
C SER A 33 -1.66 -23.00 -16.93
N SER A 34 -1.36 -22.93 -15.63
CA SER A 34 -0.06 -23.30 -15.03
C SER A 34 1.15 -22.58 -15.64
N ASN A 35 0.97 -21.35 -16.13
CA ASN A 35 2.03 -20.57 -16.75
C ASN A 35 2.46 -19.34 -15.93
N ASN A 36 1.82 -19.09 -14.78
CA ASN A 36 2.11 -17.98 -13.86
C ASN A 36 1.98 -16.58 -14.49
N SER A 37 1.33 -16.43 -15.65
CA SER A 37 1.25 -15.19 -16.41
C SER A 37 -0.03 -14.43 -16.09
N TRP A 38 0.10 -13.21 -15.56
CA TRP A 38 -1.03 -12.30 -15.30
C TRP A 38 -1.89 -12.07 -16.56
N GLN A 39 -1.25 -12.01 -17.74
CA GLN A 39 -1.94 -11.71 -19.00
C GLN A 39 -2.75 -12.89 -19.57
N THR A 40 -2.65 -14.09 -18.98
CA THR A 40 -3.41 -15.25 -19.46
C THR A 40 -4.77 -15.28 -18.76
N ALA A 41 -5.83 -15.07 -19.54
CA ALA A 41 -7.21 -14.98 -19.03
C ALA A 41 -7.61 -16.23 -18.23
N THR A 42 -7.20 -17.43 -18.66
CA THR A 42 -7.49 -18.70 -18.00
C THR A 42 -6.64 -18.97 -16.75
N ASN A 43 -6.04 -17.95 -16.14
CA ASN A 43 -5.45 -18.04 -14.80
C ASN A 43 -6.26 -17.25 -13.76
N TRP A 44 -7.41 -16.75 -14.19
CA TRP A 44 -8.30 -15.94 -13.40
C TRP A 44 -9.67 -16.57 -13.45
N ASP A 45 -10.39 -16.62 -12.34
CA ASP A 45 -11.82 -16.92 -12.31
C ASP A 45 -12.58 -15.58 -12.35
N PRO A 46 -13.45 -15.31 -13.36
CA PRO A 46 -14.07 -16.23 -14.33
C PRO A 46 -13.53 -16.17 -15.77
N ASP A 47 -12.29 -16.59 -16.00
CA ASP A 47 -11.55 -16.61 -17.29
C ASP A 47 -11.40 -15.24 -17.97
N GLY A 48 -11.02 -14.21 -17.19
CA GLY A 48 -10.82 -12.86 -17.68
C GLY A 48 -9.63 -12.16 -17.03
N VAL A 49 -8.80 -11.48 -17.83
CA VAL A 49 -7.73 -10.63 -17.27
C VAL A 49 -8.37 -9.47 -16.51
N PRO A 50 -7.94 -9.18 -15.26
CA PRO A 50 -8.50 -8.09 -14.48
C PRO A 50 -8.46 -6.73 -15.18
N ALA A 51 -9.55 -5.98 -15.08
CA ALA A 51 -9.61 -4.57 -15.39
C ALA A 51 -9.05 -3.72 -14.22
N PHE A 52 -8.83 -2.42 -14.47
CA PHE A 52 -8.23 -1.53 -13.47
C PHE A 52 -9.10 -1.28 -12.23
N ASN A 53 -10.41 -1.51 -12.33
CA ASN A 53 -11.38 -1.25 -11.26
C ASN A 53 -11.93 -2.54 -10.63
N ASP A 54 -11.30 -3.68 -10.90
CA ASP A 54 -11.67 -4.96 -10.32
C ASP A 54 -11.08 -5.15 -8.92
N ASP A 55 -11.65 -6.08 -8.18
CA ASP A 55 -11.15 -6.58 -6.91
C ASP A 55 -10.36 -7.87 -7.14
N ILE A 56 -9.03 -7.74 -7.16
CA ILE A 56 -8.10 -8.78 -7.57
C ILE A 56 -7.56 -9.50 -6.34
N THR A 57 -7.62 -10.84 -6.34
CA THR A 57 -7.03 -11.65 -5.27
C THR A 57 -6.04 -12.67 -5.81
N ILE A 58 -4.82 -12.66 -5.28
CA ILE A 58 -3.79 -13.67 -5.47
C ILE A 58 -3.51 -14.30 -4.10
N GLY A 59 -3.80 -15.60 -3.95
CA GLY A 59 -3.69 -16.31 -2.67
C GLY A 59 -2.97 -17.64 -2.79
N ASN A 60 -3.04 -18.45 -1.74
CA ASN A 60 -2.61 -19.85 -1.71
C ASN A 60 -1.12 -20.12 -2.02
N GLY A 61 -0.24 -19.12 -1.88
CA GLY A 61 1.19 -19.28 -2.14
C GLY A 61 1.57 -19.23 -3.63
N ASP A 62 0.66 -18.78 -4.49
CA ASP A 62 0.89 -18.65 -5.92
C ASP A 62 1.94 -17.59 -6.27
N ALA A 63 2.61 -17.80 -7.40
CA ALA A 63 3.56 -16.85 -7.96
C ALA A 63 3.04 -16.30 -9.30
N VAL A 64 2.83 -14.99 -9.36
CA VAL A 64 2.30 -14.30 -10.54
C VAL A 64 3.36 -13.39 -11.15
N THR A 65 3.54 -13.52 -12.46
CA THR A 65 4.42 -12.68 -13.26
C THR A 65 3.57 -11.77 -14.15
N HIS A 66 3.75 -10.46 -13.99
CA HIS A 66 3.12 -9.42 -14.79
C HIS A 66 4.15 -8.84 -15.77
N THR A 67 3.98 -9.07 -17.07
CA THR A 67 4.82 -8.48 -18.12
C THR A 67 4.00 -7.53 -19.00
N PRO A 68 3.56 -6.37 -18.49
CA PRO A 68 2.60 -5.55 -19.22
C PRO A 68 3.23 -4.78 -20.37
N ALA A 69 2.38 -4.41 -21.33
CA ALA A 69 2.68 -3.46 -22.40
C ALA A 69 2.34 -2.00 -22.04
N SER A 70 1.77 -1.77 -20.85
CA SER A 70 1.36 -0.47 -20.32
C SER A 70 1.46 -0.45 -18.79
N ASP A 71 1.13 0.67 -18.17
CA ASP A 71 1.08 0.76 -16.71
C ASP A 71 -0.07 -0.10 -16.15
N LEU A 72 0.17 -0.73 -15.00
CA LEU A 72 -0.90 -1.31 -14.18
C LEU A 72 -1.58 -0.19 -13.40
N GLN A 73 -2.90 -0.14 -13.40
CA GLN A 73 -3.69 0.78 -12.59
C GLN A 73 -4.65 0.00 -11.71
N ILE A 74 -4.71 0.37 -10.43
CA ILE A 74 -5.73 -0.06 -9.46
C ILE A 74 -6.51 1.21 -9.13
N ASN A 75 -7.75 1.32 -9.63
CA ASN A 75 -8.49 2.58 -9.64
C ASN A 75 -10.00 2.41 -9.40
N GLY A 76 -10.68 3.50 -9.04
CA GLY A 76 -12.14 3.59 -9.00
C GLY A 76 -12.75 2.75 -7.88
N GLY A 77 -12.00 2.57 -6.79
CA GLY A 77 -12.35 1.68 -5.68
C GLY A 77 -11.86 0.24 -5.83
N GLY A 78 -11.22 -0.12 -6.95
CA GLY A 78 -10.65 -1.45 -7.16
C GLY A 78 -9.53 -1.78 -6.17
N SER A 79 -9.18 -3.06 -6.09
CA SER A 79 -8.21 -3.55 -5.13
C SER A 79 -7.28 -4.64 -5.66
N LEU A 80 -6.10 -4.76 -5.07
CA LEU A 80 -5.19 -5.89 -5.27
C LEU A 80 -4.79 -6.49 -3.93
N THR A 81 -5.19 -7.73 -3.69
CA THR A 81 -4.81 -8.50 -2.50
C THR A 81 -3.82 -9.60 -2.86
N ILE A 82 -2.66 -9.63 -2.20
CA ILE A 82 -1.66 -10.69 -2.32
C ILE A 82 -1.46 -11.29 -0.93
N SER A 83 -1.82 -12.56 -0.75
CA SER A 83 -1.84 -13.16 0.59
C SER A 83 -1.37 -14.61 0.65
N GLY A 84 -1.19 -15.14 1.86
CA GLY A 84 -0.99 -16.58 2.06
C GLY A 84 0.35 -17.12 1.52
N GLY A 85 1.39 -16.28 1.49
CA GLY A 85 2.71 -16.61 0.95
C GLY A 85 2.86 -16.28 -0.54
N SER A 86 1.82 -15.75 -1.19
CA SER A 86 1.85 -15.48 -2.63
C SER A 86 2.77 -14.33 -2.99
N SER A 87 3.15 -14.30 -4.27
CA SER A 87 4.00 -13.26 -4.84
C SER A 87 3.44 -12.71 -6.15
N TRP A 88 3.65 -11.42 -6.34
CA TRP A 88 3.42 -10.73 -7.61
C TRP A 88 4.71 -10.05 -8.03
N THR A 89 5.15 -10.29 -9.27
CA THR A 89 6.39 -9.73 -9.82
C THR A 89 6.12 -9.06 -11.16
N GLN A 90 6.51 -7.80 -11.30
CA GLN A 90 6.56 -7.11 -12.59
C GLN A 90 7.98 -7.00 -13.14
N THR A 91 8.13 -7.32 -14.42
CA THR A 91 9.42 -7.47 -15.10
C THR A 91 9.72 -6.40 -16.16
N THR A 92 8.82 -5.41 -16.33
CA THR A 92 8.98 -4.30 -17.29
C THR A 92 9.01 -2.93 -16.58
N THR A 93 9.46 -1.89 -17.31
CA THR A 93 9.67 -0.54 -16.75
C THR A 93 8.40 0.30 -16.61
N HIS A 94 7.24 -0.28 -16.90
CA HIS A 94 5.95 0.38 -16.72
C HIS A 94 5.65 0.64 -15.25
N TRP A 95 4.77 1.58 -14.96
CA TRP A 95 4.41 1.92 -13.59
C TRP A 95 3.32 1.01 -13.05
N THR A 96 3.23 0.95 -11.72
CA THR A 96 2.06 0.44 -11.00
C THR A 96 1.47 1.61 -10.25
N GLN A 97 0.22 1.96 -10.54
CA GLN A 97 -0.44 3.13 -10.01
C GLN A 97 -1.63 2.69 -9.14
N ILE A 98 -1.69 3.18 -7.91
CA ILE A 98 -2.83 3.02 -6.99
C ILE A 98 -3.52 4.38 -6.89
N VAL A 99 -4.68 4.49 -7.53
CA VAL A 99 -5.35 5.75 -7.83
C VAL A 99 -6.82 5.63 -7.50
N ASP A 100 -7.25 6.07 -6.33
CA ASP A 100 -8.51 5.66 -5.69
C ASP A 100 -8.62 4.14 -5.50
N GLY A 101 -7.49 3.47 -5.27
CA GLY A 101 -7.41 2.02 -5.09
C GLY A 101 -6.78 1.62 -3.76
N THR A 102 -6.81 0.32 -3.47
CA THR A 102 -6.11 -0.26 -2.32
C THR A 102 -5.29 -1.48 -2.72
N MET A 103 -4.04 -1.56 -2.25
CA MET A 103 -3.25 -2.78 -2.28
C MET A 103 -3.12 -3.35 -0.86
N THR A 104 -3.42 -4.63 -0.70
CA THR A 104 -3.28 -5.35 0.56
C THR A 104 -2.30 -6.49 0.40
N LEU A 105 -1.28 -6.53 1.26
CA LEU A 105 -0.32 -7.63 1.37
C LEU A 105 -0.49 -8.26 2.75
N ASP A 106 -0.84 -9.54 2.80
CA ASP A 106 -0.99 -10.30 4.06
C ASP A 106 -0.21 -11.61 3.98
N ASN A 107 1.01 -11.59 4.52
CA ASN A 107 2.01 -12.61 4.23
C ASN A 107 2.29 -12.71 2.71
N GLY A 108 2.36 -11.57 2.01
CA GLY A 108 2.54 -11.50 0.57
C GLY A 108 3.86 -10.82 0.16
N THR A 109 4.25 -11.02 -1.10
CA THR A 109 5.42 -10.33 -1.69
C THR A 109 5.04 -9.58 -2.95
N PHE A 110 5.29 -8.28 -2.98
CA PHE A 110 5.15 -7.44 -4.17
C PHE A 110 6.53 -7.04 -4.66
N THR A 111 6.87 -7.38 -5.91
CA THR A 111 8.19 -7.12 -6.49
C THR A 111 8.08 -6.40 -7.83
N ARG A 112 8.91 -5.38 -8.03
CA ARG A 112 9.16 -4.76 -9.34
C ARG A 112 10.64 -4.89 -9.65
N SER A 113 11.01 -5.81 -10.54
CA SER A 113 12.41 -6.21 -10.75
C SER A 113 13.17 -5.27 -11.69
N SER A 114 12.47 -4.55 -12.56
CA SER A 114 13.00 -3.53 -13.45
C SER A 114 12.56 -2.13 -13.00
N GLY A 115 13.14 -1.08 -13.58
CA GLY A 115 12.81 0.32 -13.26
C GLY A 115 11.32 0.71 -13.42
N GLY A 116 11.01 2.01 -13.35
CA GLY A 116 9.63 2.51 -13.26
C GLY A 116 9.14 2.56 -11.82
N ASN A 117 7.94 3.08 -11.57
CA ASN A 117 7.54 3.51 -10.21
C ASN A 117 6.31 2.76 -9.70
N LEU A 118 6.26 2.53 -8.37
CA LEU A 118 5.02 2.28 -7.65
C LEU A 118 4.50 3.63 -7.16
N VAL A 119 3.32 4.02 -7.60
CA VAL A 119 2.79 5.38 -7.40
C VAL A 119 1.46 5.32 -6.67
N LEU A 120 1.29 6.14 -5.64
CA LEU A 120 0.05 6.29 -4.88
C LEU A 120 -0.51 7.69 -5.12
N ALA A 121 -1.83 7.80 -5.36
CA ALA A 121 -2.54 9.07 -5.52
C ALA A 121 -1.95 9.97 -6.64
N PHE A 122 -1.84 9.44 -7.86
CA PHE A 122 -1.16 10.12 -8.97
C PHE A 122 -1.89 11.35 -9.56
N ASN A 123 -3.20 11.53 -9.37
CA ASN A 123 -3.89 12.74 -9.82
C ASN A 123 -4.55 13.49 -8.66
N ALA A 124 -5.16 14.61 -9.03
CA ALA A 124 -5.83 15.55 -8.14
C ALA A 124 -6.99 14.86 -7.45
N ASN A 125 -7.05 14.92 -6.13
CA ASN A 125 -8.15 14.36 -5.33
C ASN A 125 -8.20 12.82 -5.31
N ASP A 126 -7.15 12.17 -5.79
CA ASP A 126 -7.04 10.72 -5.74
C ASP A 126 -6.50 10.27 -4.38
N ASN A 127 -6.87 9.06 -4.01
CA ASN A 127 -6.38 8.36 -2.84
C ASN A 127 -5.50 7.18 -3.25
N GLY A 128 -4.59 6.73 -2.41
CA GLY A 128 -3.82 5.52 -2.68
C GLY A 128 -3.41 4.89 -1.37
N VAL A 129 -3.78 3.63 -1.17
CA VAL A 129 -3.53 2.95 0.09
C VAL A 129 -2.79 1.64 -0.15
N ILE A 130 -1.74 1.41 0.64
CA ILE A 130 -1.07 0.12 0.77
C ILE A 130 -1.15 -0.32 2.23
N ASN A 131 -1.64 -1.54 2.47
CA ASN A 131 -1.63 -2.17 3.78
C ASN A 131 -0.80 -3.45 3.71
N ALA A 132 0.30 -3.52 4.44
CA ALA A 132 1.21 -4.66 4.41
C ALA A 132 1.40 -5.25 5.82
N THR A 133 1.00 -6.51 5.99
CA THR A 133 1.21 -7.28 7.22
C THR A 133 2.08 -8.50 6.92
N ASN A 134 3.17 -8.70 7.66
CA ASN A 134 4.12 -9.80 7.45
C ASN A 134 4.61 -9.93 6.00
N SER A 135 4.78 -8.80 5.31
CA SER A 135 4.92 -8.77 3.85
C SER A 135 6.19 -8.06 3.40
N SER A 136 6.56 -8.26 2.13
CA SER A 136 7.69 -7.56 1.52
C SER A 136 7.30 -6.78 0.26
N ILE A 137 7.81 -5.56 0.14
CA ILE A 137 7.70 -4.70 -1.04
C ILE A 137 9.11 -4.44 -1.55
N ASN A 138 9.44 -4.97 -2.73
CA ASN A 138 10.78 -4.87 -3.32
C ASN A 138 10.71 -4.08 -4.63
N LEU A 139 11.35 -2.92 -4.69
CA LEU A 139 11.24 -1.98 -5.79
C LEU A 139 12.61 -1.72 -6.43
N GLY A 140 12.78 -2.17 -7.66
CA GLY A 140 13.92 -1.82 -8.51
C GLY A 140 13.90 -0.37 -9.01
N GLY A 141 12.76 0.32 -8.87
CA GLY A 141 12.61 1.75 -9.14
C GLY A 141 12.22 2.52 -7.88
N GLU A 142 11.18 3.35 -7.96
CA GLU A 142 10.83 4.30 -6.90
C GLU A 142 9.43 4.04 -6.32
N LEU A 143 9.23 4.45 -5.07
CA LEU A 143 7.92 4.56 -4.43
C LEU A 143 7.53 6.04 -4.37
N TRP A 144 6.43 6.41 -5.02
CA TRP A 144 5.96 7.79 -5.09
C TRP A 144 4.67 7.95 -4.30
N PHE A 145 4.66 8.99 -3.46
CA PHE A 145 3.46 9.53 -2.85
C PHE A 145 3.11 10.81 -3.60
N GLY A 146 1.96 10.80 -4.26
CA GLY A 146 1.46 11.92 -5.04
C GLY A 146 1.95 12.01 -6.49
N HIS A 147 1.87 13.21 -7.06
CA HIS A 147 2.12 13.49 -8.48
C HIS A 147 3.20 14.53 -8.74
N ASN A 148 3.71 14.60 -9.98
CA ASN A 148 4.75 15.54 -10.37
C ASN A 148 4.27 16.71 -11.25
N LEU A 149 2.96 16.81 -11.51
CA LEU A 149 2.33 17.78 -12.40
C LEU A 149 2.09 19.11 -11.70
N VAL A 150 2.88 20.13 -12.05
CA VAL A 150 2.81 21.49 -11.46
C VAL A 150 1.43 22.15 -11.52
N SER A 151 0.55 21.71 -12.42
CA SER A 151 -0.81 22.24 -12.58
C SER A 151 -1.84 21.62 -11.65
N ASN A 152 -1.48 20.58 -10.91
CA ASN A 152 -2.43 19.81 -10.14
C ASN A 152 -2.39 20.27 -8.67
N THR A 153 -3.38 21.08 -8.32
CA THR A 153 -3.58 21.68 -7.00
C THR A 153 -4.60 20.92 -6.14
N GLY A 154 -4.94 19.68 -6.51
CA GLY A 154 -5.89 18.87 -5.75
C GLY A 154 -5.26 18.24 -4.51
N ASN A 155 -6.12 17.93 -3.54
CA ASN A 155 -5.74 17.14 -2.37
C ASN A 155 -5.26 15.76 -2.82
N GLN A 156 -4.23 15.19 -2.22
CA GLN A 156 -3.89 13.76 -2.39
C GLN A 156 -3.84 13.07 -1.04
N VAL A 157 -4.37 11.87 -0.95
CA VAL A 157 -4.22 11.03 0.23
C VAL A 157 -3.45 9.77 -0.13
N ALA A 158 -2.17 9.72 0.23
CA ALA A 158 -1.31 8.57 -0.01
C ALA A 158 -0.85 7.95 1.31
N GLN A 159 -1.21 6.68 1.55
CA GLN A 159 -0.93 5.99 2.80
C GLN A 159 -0.27 4.65 2.57
N VAL A 160 0.80 4.38 3.32
CA VAL A 160 1.40 3.05 3.45
C VAL A 160 1.39 2.65 4.92
N THR A 161 0.81 1.50 5.23
CA THR A 161 0.82 0.91 6.57
C THR A 161 1.65 -0.36 6.58
N LEU A 162 2.63 -0.45 7.49
CA LEU A 162 3.54 -1.59 7.64
C LEU A 162 3.42 -2.22 9.03
N ASN A 163 2.95 -3.47 9.10
CA ASN A 163 2.92 -4.27 10.32
C ASN A 163 3.83 -5.49 10.17
N ASN A 164 4.99 -5.47 10.84
CA ASN A 164 6.04 -6.49 10.68
C ASN A 164 6.39 -6.74 9.18
N SER A 165 6.58 -5.67 8.42
CA SER A 165 6.75 -5.71 6.97
C SER A 165 7.98 -4.94 6.52
N THR A 166 8.49 -5.26 5.34
CA THR A 166 9.69 -4.64 4.78
C THR A 166 9.41 -3.88 3.49
N ILE A 167 10.04 -2.73 3.32
CA ILE A 167 10.19 -2.05 2.03
C ILE A 167 11.68 -1.99 1.69
N ASP A 168 12.04 -2.50 0.51
CA ASP A 168 13.31 -2.23 -0.15
C ASP A 168 13.03 -1.35 -1.38
N ALA A 169 13.38 -0.08 -1.28
CA ALA A 169 13.26 0.89 -2.36
C ALA A 169 14.63 1.52 -2.65
N ASN A 170 15.62 0.69 -2.98
CA ASN A 170 16.96 1.14 -3.33
C ASN A 170 17.16 1.53 -4.81
N GLY A 171 16.10 1.54 -5.63
CA GLY A 171 16.14 2.10 -6.99
C GLY A 171 16.53 3.58 -7.00
N THR A 172 16.88 4.15 -8.17
CA THR A 172 17.64 5.40 -8.34
C THR A 172 17.40 6.53 -7.32
N VAL A 173 16.15 6.85 -6.99
CA VAL A 173 15.80 7.92 -6.03
C VAL A 173 15.22 7.37 -4.72
N GLY A 174 14.62 6.18 -4.72
CA GLY A 174 14.06 5.51 -3.54
C GLY A 174 12.61 5.89 -3.26
N ILE A 175 12.33 6.50 -2.11
CA ILE A 175 10.99 6.98 -1.74
C ILE A 175 10.90 8.48 -1.97
N TRP A 176 9.84 8.90 -2.66
CA TRP A 176 9.60 10.30 -2.99
C TRP A 176 8.22 10.77 -2.56
N PHE A 177 8.19 11.94 -1.91
CA PHE A 177 6.97 12.63 -1.53
C PHE A 177 6.82 13.91 -2.35
N TRP A 178 5.74 14.02 -3.11
CA TRP A 178 5.46 15.20 -3.92
C TRP A 178 4.53 16.17 -3.19
N ASP A 179 4.78 17.47 -3.32
CA ASP A 179 3.88 18.55 -2.91
C ASP A 179 3.33 18.40 -1.47
N THR A 180 4.20 18.04 -0.52
CA THR A 180 3.79 17.81 0.89
C THR A 180 3.32 19.09 1.59
N ASP A 181 3.56 20.26 1.00
CA ASP A 181 3.08 21.57 1.44
C ASP A 181 1.75 22.01 0.77
N ALA A 182 1.20 21.22 -0.15
CA ALA A 182 -0.09 21.51 -0.76
C ALA A 182 -1.23 21.37 0.26
N THR A 183 -2.14 22.35 0.28
CA THR A 183 -3.31 22.35 1.17
C THR A 183 -4.10 21.05 1.03
N ASP A 184 -4.54 20.52 2.17
CA ASP A 184 -5.33 19.30 2.33
C ASP A 184 -4.64 17.98 1.95
N THR A 185 -3.44 18.02 1.35
CA THR A 185 -2.66 16.81 1.03
C THR A 185 -2.24 16.09 2.31
N SER A 186 -2.43 14.76 2.32
CA SER A 186 -2.10 13.88 3.44
C SER A 186 -1.26 12.71 2.93
N MET A 187 0.00 12.67 3.33
CA MET A 187 0.92 11.58 3.00
C MET A 187 1.40 10.94 4.29
N SER A 188 1.34 9.61 4.38
CA SER A 188 1.80 8.91 5.57
C SER A 188 2.44 7.56 5.29
N ILE A 189 3.49 7.28 6.05
CA ILE A 189 4.02 5.94 6.29
C ILE A 189 3.77 5.63 7.76
N ASN A 190 2.87 4.71 8.03
CA ASN A 190 2.55 4.28 9.38
C ASN A 190 3.17 2.90 9.66
N VAL A 191 4.09 2.85 10.62
CA VAL A 191 4.69 1.60 11.09
C VAL A 191 3.96 1.12 12.33
N ILE A 192 3.43 -0.10 12.31
CA ILE A 192 2.72 -0.73 13.41
C ILE A 192 3.65 -1.74 14.08
N GLY A 193 3.95 -1.49 15.34
CA GLY A 193 4.77 -2.37 16.17
C GLY A 193 6.21 -2.56 15.69
N ALA A 194 6.82 -3.59 16.27
CA ALA A 194 8.20 -3.97 16.00
C ALA A 194 8.37 -4.72 14.66
N GLY A 195 9.60 -4.73 14.15
CA GLY A 195 10.02 -5.68 13.11
C GLY A 195 9.86 -5.19 11.68
N SER A 196 9.29 -4.00 11.47
CA SER A 196 9.24 -3.39 10.15
C SER A 196 10.56 -2.69 9.82
N THR A 197 10.98 -2.79 8.56
CA THR A 197 12.18 -2.10 8.06
C THR A 197 11.88 -1.40 6.74
N ILE A 198 12.50 -0.24 6.54
CA ILE A 198 12.44 0.49 5.27
C ILE A 198 13.87 0.83 4.87
N GLU A 199 14.33 0.31 3.75
CA GLU A 199 15.61 0.69 3.16
C GLU A 199 15.36 1.55 1.93
N ALA A 200 15.72 2.83 2.01
CA ALA A 200 15.51 3.77 0.91
C ALA A 200 16.33 5.05 1.07
N ARG A 201 16.64 5.66 -0.08
CA ARG A 201 16.86 7.11 -0.14
C ARG A 201 15.51 7.81 -0.02
N VAL A 202 15.47 8.95 0.67
CA VAL A 202 14.25 9.72 0.86
C VAL A 202 14.43 11.10 0.24
N GLY A 203 13.52 11.45 -0.65
CA GLY A 203 13.44 12.78 -1.21
C GLY A 203 12.04 13.36 -1.12
N ARG A 204 11.96 14.68 -1.23
CA ARG A 204 10.68 15.37 -1.25
C ARG A 204 10.75 16.62 -2.10
N ARG A 205 9.61 16.98 -2.69
CA ARG A 205 9.43 18.26 -3.35
C ARG A 205 8.46 19.13 -2.54
N ASN A 206 9.00 20.19 -1.96
CA ASN A 206 8.24 21.34 -1.44
C ASN A 206 8.74 22.62 -2.12
N THR A 207 8.21 23.78 -1.72
CA THR A 207 8.78 25.09 -2.04
C THR A 207 10.24 25.17 -1.56
N GLY A 208 11.19 24.78 -2.41
CA GLY A 208 12.63 24.70 -2.10
C GLY A 208 13.29 23.32 -2.20
N GLY A 209 12.57 22.28 -2.64
CA GLY A 209 12.99 20.91 -3.01
C GLY A 209 14.33 20.37 -2.47
N SER A 210 14.29 19.24 -1.74
CA SER A 210 15.50 18.57 -1.25
C SER A 210 15.58 17.16 -1.82
N ASP A 211 16.29 17.02 -2.92
CA ASP A 211 16.49 15.73 -3.59
C ASP A 211 17.34 14.83 -2.71
N ASN A 212 16.81 13.64 -2.39
CA ASN A 212 17.53 12.53 -1.75
C ASN A 212 18.33 12.90 -0.49
N THR A 213 17.91 13.91 0.27
CA THR A 213 18.63 14.38 1.47
C THR A 213 17.73 14.47 2.70
N VAL A 214 16.48 14.04 2.55
CA VAL A 214 15.52 13.98 3.64
C VAL A 214 15.92 12.83 4.56
N THR A 215 15.85 13.08 5.87
CA THR A 215 16.09 12.05 6.89
C THR A 215 14.77 11.48 7.37
N TRP A 216 14.79 10.27 7.93
CA TRP A 216 13.60 9.68 8.57
C TRP A 216 13.09 10.56 9.72
N GLU A 217 14.01 11.18 10.46
CA GLU A 217 13.73 12.13 11.52
C GLU A 217 13.01 13.39 10.99
N THR A 218 13.32 13.83 9.78
CA THR A 218 12.58 14.92 9.11
C THR A 218 11.13 14.51 8.84
N LEU A 219 10.90 13.32 8.27
CA LEU A 219 9.55 12.82 8.02
C LEU A 219 8.73 12.65 9.30
N TRP A 220 9.37 12.23 10.39
CA TRP A 220 8.75 12.11 11.71
C TRP A 220 8.27 13.46 12.26
N ASN A 221 9.15 14.47 12.21
CA ASN A 221 8.84 15.82 12.68
C ASN A 221 7.70 16.48 11.87
N GLU A 222 7.52 16.04 10.62
CA GLU A 222 6.48 16.52 9.72
C GLU A 222 5.17 15.71 9.82
N GLY A 223 5.15 14.64 10.62
CA GLY A 223 3.99 13.77 10.79
C GLY A 223 3.71 12.83 9.62
N ILE A 224 4.60 12.78 8.63
CA ILE A 224 4.53 11.85 7.49
C ILE A 224 4.93 10.45 7.95
N LEU A 225 6.03 10.32 8.69
CA LEU A 225 6.40 9.05 9.32
C LEU A 225 5.70 8.95 10.67
N GLN A 226 5.00 7.84 10.89
CA GLN A 226 4.19 7.59 12.08
C GLN A 226 4.52 6.21 12.66
N TYR A 227 4.29 6.07 13.96
CA TYR A 227 4.36 4.83 14.70
C TYR A 227 3.04 4.59 15.42
N ASN A 228 2.39 3.44 15.18
CA ASN A 228 1.07 3.10 15.71
C ASN A 228 -0.01 4.19 15.49
N GLY A 229 0.05 4.87 14.35
CA GLY A 229 -0.93 5.89 13.93
C GLY A 229 -0.67 7.31 14.46
N GLY A 230 0.48 7.58 15.10
CA GLY A 230 0.85 8.92 15.57
C GLY A 230 2.34 9.22 15.42
N ASN A 231 2.75 10.45 15.67
CA ASN A 231 4.15 10.90 15.62
C ASN A 231 4.60 11.60 16.92
N ASP A 232 4.05 11.19 18.06
CA ASP A 232 4.34 11.77 19.37
C ASP A 232 5.59 11.16 20.02
N GLY A 233 6.31 11.98 20.79
CA GLY A 233 7.53 11.56 21.52
C GLY A 233 8.81 11.75 20.71
N SER A 234 9.90 11.11 21.16
CA SER A 234 11.20 11.21 20.46
C SER A 234 11.28 10.15 19.37
N PHE A 235 11.79 10.51 18.19
CA PHE A 235 12.03 9.55 17.10
C PHE A 235 12.79 8.30 17.55
N SER A 236 13.83 8.47 18.38
CA SER A 236 14.68 7.39 18.89
C SER A 236 13.98 6.42 19.84
N ASP A 237 12.78 6.77 20.33
CA ASP A 237 11.98 5.87 21.17
C ASP A 237 11.30 4.79 20.32
N HIS A 238 11.11 5.07 19.02
CA HIS A 238 10.34 4.25 18.09
C HIS A 238 11.19 3.65 16.97
N PHE A 239 12.28 4.31 16.58
CA PHE A 239 13.07 3.95 15.40
C PHE A 239 14.58 4.05 15.62
N ILE A 240 15.30 3.21 14.89
CA ILE A 240 16.75 3.30 14.70
C ILE A 240 17.03 3.51 13.21
N THR A 241 17.99 4.38 12.92
CA THR A 241 18.51 4.58 11.56
C THR A 241 19.92 4.03 11.43
N SER A 242 20.24 3.50 10.26
CA SER A 242 21.60 3.12 9.87
C SER A 242 21.90 3.55 8.44
N GLY A 243 23.17 3.64 8.07
CA GLY A 243 23.60 4.19 6.79
C GLY A 243 23.68 5.71 6.79
N THR A 244 23.67 6.32 5.60
CA THR A 244 23.75 7.78 5.42
C THR A 244 22.59 8.24 4.55
N ALA A 245 21.86 9.27 4.98
CA ALA A 245 20.76 9.82 4.20
C ALA A 245 21.23 10.16 2.78
N GLY A 246 20.43 9.77 1.79
CA GLY A 246 20.76 9.96 0.37
C GLY A 246 21.66 8.91 -0.26
N THR A 247 22.08 7.88 0.47
CA THR A 247 22.81 6.73 -0.09
C THR A 247 21.95 5.46 -0.09
N VAL A 248 22.35 4.48 -0.91
CA VAL A 248 21.87 3.09 -0.74
C VAL A 248 22.22 2.62 0.68
N GLY A 249 21.38 1.78 1.29
CA GLY A 249 21.61 1.28 2.65
C GLY A 249 21.13 2.22 3.76
N TYR A 250 20.51 3.37 3.44
CA TYR A 250 19.87 4.19 4.46
C TYR A 250 18.60 3.50 4.95
N THR A 251 18.67 2.94 6.15
CA THR A 251 17.67 2.01 6.66
C THR A 251 17.01 2.56 7.92
N LEU A 252 15.68 2.54 7.95
CA LEU A 252 14.83 2.71 9.11
C LEU A 252 14.45 1.33 9.66
N THR A 253 14.52 1.14 10.98
CA THR A 253 14.05 -0.07 11.65
C THR A 253 13.20 0.32 12.85
N SER A 254 11.99 -0.23 12.97
CA SER A 254 11.17 -0.01 14.17
C SER A 254 11.73 -0.77 15.37
N ILE A 255 11.79 -0.09 16.51
CA ILE A 255 12.24 -0.67 17.77
C ILE A 255 11.05 -1.42 18.38
N PRO A 256 11.24 -2.66 18.85
CA PRO A 256 10.23 -3.30 19.65
C PRO A 256 9.92 -2.47 20.89
N GLU A 257 8.64 -2.13 21.09
CA GLU A 257 8.21 -1.65 22.40
C GLU A 257 8.66 -2.67 23.45
N PRO A 258 9.28 -2.23 24.56
CA PRO A 258 9.61 -3.15 25.64
C PRO A 258 8.32 -3.81 26.07
N SER A 259 8.19 -5.11 25.78
CA SER A 259 6.93 -5.80 26.03
C SER A 259 6.49 -5.54 27.47
N SER A 260 5.24 -5.14 27.66
CA SER A 260 4.68 -4.97 29.00
C SER A 260 4.89 -6.23 29.85
N ALA A 261 4.93 -7.41 29.21
CA ALA A 261 5.36 -8.66 29.80
C ALA A 261 6.79 -8.65 30.35
N ALA A 262 7.78 -8.10 29.64
CA ALA A 262 9.14 -7.91 30.15
C ALA A 262 9.17 -6.95 31.35
N LEU A 263 8.41 -5.86 31.29
CA LEU A 263 8.33 -4.91 32.41
C LEU A 263 7.67 -5.55 33.64
N LEU A 264 6.57 -6.27 33.45
CA LEU A 264 5.89 -7.03 34.51
C LEU A 264 6.76 -8.16 35.04
N GLY A 265 7.53 -8.84 34.19
CA GLY A 265 8.50 -9.86 34.58
C GLY A 265 9.60 -9.28 35.46
N LEU A 266 10.15 -8.11 35.09
CA LEU A 266 11.14 -7.39 35.90
C LEU A 266 10.55 -6.90 37.22
N ALA A 267 9.33 -6.36 37.20
CA ALA A 267 8.62 -5.94 38.42
C ALA A 267 8.35 -7.13 39.36
N GLY A 268 7.91 -8.27 38.80
CA GLY A 268 7.71 -9.53 39.53
C GLY A 268 9.01 -10.04 40.14
N LEU A 269 10.11 -10.05 39.37
CA LEU A 269 11.43 -10.44 39.85
C LEU A 269 11.91 -9.51 40.98
N ALA A 270 11.74 -8.19 40.84
CA ALA A 270 12.07 -7.22 41.88
C ALA A 270 11.29 -7.47 43.17
N LEU A 271 10.02 -7.85 43.07
CA LEU A 271 9.17 -8.17 44.22
C LEU A 271 9.61 -9.47 44.92
N VAL A 272 9.98 -10.51 44.17
CA VAL A 272 10.54 -11.76 44.70
C VAL A 272 11.87 -11.51 45.40
N MET A 273 12.76 -10.71 44.81
CA MET A 273 14.05 -10.35 45.42
C MET A 273 13.86 -9.56 46.71
N ARG A 274 12.87 -8.65 46.74
CA ARG A 274 12.54 -7.90 47.96
C ARG A 274 12.01 -8.80 49.07
N TYR A 275 11.11 -9.75 48.75
CA TYR A 275 10.56 -10.66 49.74
C TYR A 275 11.63 -11.52 50.41
N ARG A 276 12.58 -12.06 49.62
CA ARG A 276 13.69 -12.85 50.16
C ARG A 276 14.59 -12.08 51.14
N ARG A 277 14.75 -10.76 50.96
CA ARG A 277 15.61 -9.94 51.83
C ARG A 277 15.03 -9.71 53.24
N TYR A 278 13.72 -9.86 53.44
CA TYR A 278 13.06 -9.64 54.73
C TYR A 278 12.63 -10.94 55.42
N GLY A 279 12.86 -12.09 54.79
CA GLY A 279 12.44 -13.41 55.29
C GLY A 279 13.50 -14.17 56.09
N ASP A 280 14.73 -13.63 56.17
CA ASP A 280 15.84 -14.11 57.02
C ASP A 280 16.08 -13.13 58.17
#